data_AF-A0A9X0CH43-F1
#
_entry.id   AF-A0A9X0CH43-F1
#
_cell.length_a   1.000
_cell.length_b   1.000
_cell.length_c   1.000
_cell.angle_alpha   90.00
_cell.angle_beta   90.00
_cell.angle_gamma   90.00
#
_symmetry.space_group_name_H-M   'P 1'
#
loop_
_entity.id
_entity.type
_entity.pdbx_description
1 polymer ?
#
loop_
_entity_poly.entity_id
_entity_poly.type
_entity_poly.pdbx_seq_one_letter_code
_entity_poly.pdbx_strand_id
1 'polypeptide(L)'
;MMLGLGAYPFQTDPKPGLGPTKSVPEENGIVHDGSPTEQSEETYKDTHSFETIHNINIFEVEFSSSMGSTMKNWNMTVQWWIATYIHRKAPFKNRNLRMFTTLLVSAFWHGVAPGYYLTFLCVPLTVMAEVRMEKAIKPYLSPKLCYFYDWFSWFFHYRSMEYLGCGFMLLQLAPCLKAWKSMYFIGHFVLVAFILIPFLIPKKHGSDKESQKKLS
;
A
#
# COMPACT_ATOMS: atom_id res chain seq x y z
N MET A 1 -31.23 1.14 9.05
CA MET A 1 -30.49 -0.07 8.60
C MET A 1 -29.70 0.30 7.33
N MET A 2 -28.44 0.73 7.46
CA MET A 2 -27.53 1.10 6.35
C MET A 2 -26.32 0.15 6.23
N LEU A 3 -26.40 -1.04 6.84
CA LEU A 3 -25.30 -2.00 6.96
C LEU A 3 -24.78 -2.53 5.60
N GLY A 4 -25.52 -2.34 4.51
CA GLY A 4 -25.09 -2.68 3.14
C GLY A 4 -24.39 -1.55 2.38
N LEU A 5 -24.39 -0.32 2.90
CA LEU A 5 -23.78 0.87 2.26
C LEU A 5 -22.44 1.26 2.87
N GLY A 6 -21.91 0.45 3.79
CA GLY A 6 -20.63 0.72 4.46
C GLY A 6 -20.70 1.70 5.63
N ALA A 7 -21.91 2.11 6.04
CA ALA A 7 -22.14 2.96 7.21
C ALA A 7 -22.36 2.09 8.46
N TYR A 8 -21.48 2.22 9.44
CA TYR A 8 -21.56 1.47 10.71
C TYR A 8 -21.44 2.40 11.91
N PRO A 9 -22.07 2.09 13.06
CA PRO A 9 -21.91 2.90 14.26
C PRO A 9 -20.43 3.05 14.66
N PHE A 10 -20.00 4.24 15.10
CA PHE A 10 -18.60 4.51 15.47
C PHE A 10 -18.05 3.51 16.51
N GLN A 11 -18.89 3.01 17.40
CA GLN A 11 -18.55 2.04 18.46
C GLN A 11 -18.08 0.70 17.90
N THR A 12 -18.45 0.38 16.65
CA THR A 12 -18.08 -0.87 15.99
C THR A 12 -16.65 -0.89 15.46
N ASP A 13 -15.93 0.25 15.52
CA ASP A 13 -14.60 0.45 14.96
C ASP A 13 -14.47 -0.12 13.53
N PRO A 14 -15.27 0.38 12.57
CA PRO A 14 -15.25 -0.13 11.20
C PRO A 14 -13.89 0.11 10.54
N LYS A 15 -13.42 -0.87 9.75
CA LYS A 15 -12.17 -0.77 9.00
C LYS A 15 -12.40 -0.95 7.49
N PRO A 16 -11.58 -0.32 6.63
CA PRO A 16 -11.68 -0.45 5.18
C PRO A 16 -11.71 -1.92 4.72
N GLY A 17 -12.78 -2.29 4.00
CA GLY A 17 -13.01 -3.64 3.47
C GLY A 17 -13.40 -4.71 4.49
N LEU A 18 -13.00 -4.58 5.75
CA LEU A 18 -13.30 -5.55 6.81
C LEU A 18 -14.69 -5.36 7.43
N GLY A 19 -15.22 -4.13 7.41
CA GLY A 19 -16.46 -3.81 8.10
C GLY A 19 -16.26 -3.61 9.61
N PRO A 20 -17.32 -3.78 10.43
CA PRO A 20 -17.27 -3.59 11.87
C PRO A 20 -16.36 -4.64 12.52
N THR A 21 -15.47 -4.19 13.40
CA THR A 21 -14.53 -5.09 14.11
C THR A 21 -14.97 -5.39 15.55
N LYS A 22 -15.95 -4.64 16.07
CA LYS A 22 -16.59 -4.85 17.36
C LYS A 22 -18.09 -5.12 17.17
N SER A 23 -18.73 -5.66 18.20
CA SER A 23 -20.17 -5.97 18.19
C SER A 23 -21.01 -4.73 17.85
N VAL A 24 -22.01 -4.92 17.01
CA VAL A 24 -23.02 -3.90 16.73
C VAL A 24 -23.90 -3.76 17.97
N PRO A 25 -24.10 -2.53 18.50
CA PRO A 25 -25.01 -2.31 19.62
C PRO A 25 -26.44 -2.79 19.27
N GLU A 26 -27.13 -3.40 20.22
CA GLU A 26 -28.51 -3.89 20.04
C GLU A 26 -29.52 -2.74 19.88
N GLU A 27 -29.21 -1.57 20.45
CA GLU A 27 -29.93 -0.32 20.20
C GLU A 27 -29.30 0.40 19.02
N ASN A 28 -30.06 0.61 17.94
CA ASN A 28 -29.72 1.64 16.96
C ASN A 28 -29.51 2.94 17.76
N GLY A 29 -28.33 3.56 17.64
CA GLY A 29 -27.93 4.68 18.50
C GLY A 29 -29.08 5.63 18.78
N ILE A 30 -29.34 5.89 20.06
CA ILE A 30 -30.46 6.72 20.54
C ILE A 30 -30.49 8.01 19.71
N VAL A 31 -31.50 8.16 18.85
CA VAL A 31 -31.90 9.47 18.37
C VAL A 31 -32.54 10.11 19.59
N HIS A 32 -31.91 11.16 20.13
CA HIS A 32 -32.58 11.96 21.13
C HIS A 32 -33.81 12.56 20.45
N ASP A 33 -35.00 12.04 20.74
CA ASP A 33 -36.27 12.74 20.54
C ASP A 33 -36.34 13.85 21.60
N GLY A 34 -35.43 14.81 21.48
CA GLY A 34 -35.60 16.11 22.11
C GLY A 34 -36.75 16.78 21.40
N SER A 35 -37.89 16.89 22.07
CA SER A 35 -38.86 17.94 21.76
C SER A 35 -38.09 19.26 21.58
N PRO A 36 -38.35 20.06 20.53
CA PRO A 36 -37.55 21.24 20.23
C PRO A 36 -37.72 22.26 21.35
N THR A 37 -36.82 22.22 22.33
CA THR A 37 -36.59 23.35 23.21
C THR A 37 -35.75 24.35 22.43
N GLU A 38 -36.38 25.47 22.10
CA GLU A 38 -35.73 26.67 21.60
C GLU A 38 -34.46 26.91 22.45
N GLN A 39 -33.29 26.99 21.80
CA GLN A 39 -31.93 27.19 22.36
C GLN A 39 -31.01 25.97 22.49
N SER A 40 -30.89 25.15 21.44
CA SER A 40 -29.65 24.40 21.20
C SER A 40 -29.21 24.54 19.73
N GLU A 41 -28.00 25.07 19.52
CA GLU A 41 -27.25 24.88 18.27
C GLU A 41 -26.89 23.39 18.15
N GLU A 42 -27.88 22.53 17.89
CA GLU A 42 -27.70 21.09 17.80
C GLU A 42 -26.94 20.74 16.53
N THR A 43 -25.63 20.71 16.70
CA THR A 43 -24.65 20.16 15.77
C THR A 43 -25.08 18.71 15.50
N TYR A 44 -25.49 18.40 14.27
CA TYR A 44 -25.72 17.03 13.81
C TYR A 44 -24.52 16.16 14.23
N LYS A 45 -24.68 15.34 15.28
CA LYS A 45 -23.64 14.40 15.71
C LYS A 45 -23.79 13.14 14.87
N ASP A 46 -22.91 12.98 13.89
CA ASP A 46 -22.83 11.75 13.12
C ASP A 46 -22.73 10.55 14.05
N THR A 47 -23.66 9.61 13.92
CA THR A 47 -23.69 8.36 14.69
C THR A 47 -22.98 7.22 13.97
N HIS A 48 -22.71 7.39 12.68
CA HIS A 48 -22.16 6.36 11.80
C HIS A 48 -20.87 6.82 11.13
N SER A 49 -19.92 5.90 11.02
CA SER A 49 -18.69 6.01 10.26
C SER A 49 -18.81 5.29 8.93
N PHE A 50 -18.28 5.93 7.87
CA PHE A 50 -18.12 5.35 6.53
C PHE A 50 -16.72 4.77 6.30
N GLU A 51 -15.94 4.58 7.36
CA GLU A 51 -14.55 4.09 7.26
C GLU A 51 -14.45 2.72 6.56
N THR A 52 -15.51 1.91 6.57
CA THR A 52 -15.52 0.63 5.83
C THR A 52 -15.34 0.79 4.33
N ILE A 53 -15.85 1.88 3.75
CA ILE A 53 -15.75 2.18 2.31
C ILE A 53 -14.67 3.23 2.01
N HIS A 54 -13.93 3.69 3.03
CA HIS A 54 -12.81 4.60 2.85
C HIS A 54 -11.71 3.88 2.05
N ASN A 55 -11.47 4.37 0.83
CA ASN A 55 -10.68 3.61 -0.15
C ASN A 55 -9.28 4.17 -0.40
N ILE A 56 -9.02 5.45 -0.11
CA ILE A 56 -7.73 6.09 -0.35
C ILE A 56 -7.41 7.05 0.79
N ASN A 57 -6.29 6.83 1.49
CA ASN A 57 -5.69 7.86 2.33
C ASN A 57 -4.69 8.67 1.51
N ILE A 58 -5.10 9.89 1.12
CA ILE A 58 -4.36 10.74 0.18
C ILE A 58 -2.95 11.07 0.70
N PHE A 59 -2.81 11.50 1.95
CA PHE A 59 -1.50 11.89 2.48
C PHE A 59 -0.52 10.72 2.54
N GLU A 60 -1.01 9.55 2.94
CA GLU A 60 -0.18 8.33 2.98
C GLU A 60 0.18 7.82 1.58
N VAL A 61 -0.68 8.05 0.58
CA VAL A 61 -0.35 7.72 -0.82
C VAL A 61 0.70 8.68 -1.37
N GLU A 62 0.51 9.99 -1.15
CA GLU A 62 1.33 11.04 -1.76
C GLU A 62 2.69 11.22 -1.08
N PHE A 63 2.80 11.01 0.23
CA PHE A 63 4.02 11.34 1.00
C PHE A 63 4.71 10.14 1.66
N SER A 64 4.23 8.91 1.45
CA SER A 64 4.90 7.72 1.97
C SER A 64 6.25 7.47 1.30
N SER A 65 7.30 7.28 2.10
CA SER A 65 8.64 6.91 1.63
C SER A 65 8.77 5.46 1.14
N SER A 66 7.69 4.69 1.22
CA SER A 66 7.66 3.26 0.90
C SER A 66 6.54 2.84 -0.04
N MET A 67 6.88 2.06 -1.06
CA MET A 67 5.94 1.42 -1.98
C MET A 67 4.94 0.54 -1.23
N GLY A 68 5.43 -0.21 -0.25
CA GLY A 68 4.58 -1.10 0.55
C GLY A 68 3.55 -0.34 1.38
N SER A 69 3.83 0.90 1.79
CA SER A 69 2.88 1.74 2.52
C SER A 69 1.94 2.49 1.58
N THR A 70 2.44 3.04 0.46
CA THR A 70 1.59 3.64 -0.59
C THR A 70 0.54 2.64 -1.08
N MET A 71 0.93 1.40 -1.36
CA MET A 71 0.00 0.35 -1.79
C MET A 71 -1.09 0.06 -0.77
N LYS A 72 -0.78 0.05 0.54
CA LYS A 72 -1.77 -0.25 1.58
C LYS A 72 -2.82 0.84 1.74
N ASN A 73 -2.45 2.06 1.41
CA ASN A 73 -3.29 3.25 1.54
C ASN A 73 -4.00 3.63 0.24
N TRP A 74 -3.68 2.96 -0.88
CA TRP A 74 -4.36 3.08 -2.16
C TRP A 74 -5.28 1.88 -2.40
N ASN A 75 -6.56 2.14 -2.69
CA ASN A 75 -7.57 1.11 -2.93
C ASN A 75 -7.71 0.13 -1.75
N MET A 76 -7.84 0.69 -0.55
CA MET A 76 -7.74 0.00 0.75
C MET A 76 -8.69 -1.20 0.86
N THR A 77 -9.90 -1.11 0.31
CA THR A 77 -10.89 -2.21 0.32
C THR A 77 -10.41 -3.41 -0.52
N VAL A 78 -9.84 -3.14 -1.70
CA VAL A 78 -9.22 -4.17 -2.56
C VAL A 78 -7.94 -4.72 -1.93
N GLN A 79 -7.14 -3.88 -1.29
CA GLN A 79 -5.95 -4.35 -0.54
C GLN A 79 -6.34 -5.30 0.59
N TRP A 80 -7.42 -4.99 1.31
CA TRP A 80 -7.94 -5.89 2.33
C TRP A 80 -8.40 -7.24 1.72
N TRP A 81 -9.15 -7.19 0.62
CA TRP A 81 -9.62 -8.39 -0.08
C TRP A 81 -8.45 -9.26 -0.55
N ILE A 82 -7.48 -8.67 -1.25
CA ILE A 82 -6.34 -9.43 -1.80
C ILE A 82 -5.44 -9.96 -0.69
N ALA A 83 -5.27 -9.21 0.41
CA ALA A 83 -4.51 -9.68 1.56
C ALA A 83 -5.18 -10.88 2.24
N THR A 84 -6.50 -10.84 2.41
CA THR A 84 -7.29 -11.84 3.14
C THR A 84 -7.46 -13.12 2.34
N TYR A 85 -7.83 -13.01 1.07
CA TYR A 85 -8.21 -14.16 0.26
C TYR A 85 -7.08 -14.71 -0.61
N ILE A 86 -6.08 -13.91 -0.95
CA ILE A 86 -5.00 -14.32 -1.86
C ILE A 86 -3.66 -14.39 -1.11
N HIS A 87 -3.16 -13.27 -0.58
CA HIS A 87 -1.80 -13.19 -0.02
C HIS A 87 -1.59 -14.15 1.16
N ARG A 88 -2.50 -14.16 2.14
CA ARG A 88 -2.40 -15.02 3.33
C ARG A 88 -2.63 -16.50 3.02
N LYS A 89 -3.34 -16.82 1.93
CA LYS A 89 -3.69 -18.19 1.53
C LYS A 89 -2.69 -18.80 0.55
N ALA A 90 -1.83 -18.00 -0.06
CA ALA A 90 -0.82 -18.47 -1.00
C ALA A 90 0.17 -19.45 -0.34
N PRO A 91 0.48 -20.61 -0.95
CA PRO A 91 1.23 -21.71 -0.34
C PRO A 91 2.74 -21.47 -0.23
N PHE A 92 3.22 -20.27 -0.59
CA PHE A 92 4.64 -19.97 -0.68
C PHE A 92 5.21 -19.47 0.66
N LYS A 93 6.20 -20.20 1.20
CA LYS A 93 6.99 -19.75 2.36
C LYS A 93 7.84 -18.51 2.06
N ASN A 94 8.34 -18.40 0.82
CA ASN A 94 9.13 -17.25 0.39
C ASN A 94 8.24 -16.01 0.23
N ARG A 95 8.51 -14.95 1.02
CA ARG A 95 7.75 -13.69 1.02
C ARG A 95 7.69 -13.03 -0.36
N ASN A 96 8.78 -13.04 -1.13
CA ASN A 96 8.82 -12.42 -2.44
C ASN A 96 7.93 -13.17 -3.42
N LEU A 97 8.05 -14.50 -3.48
CA LEU A 97 7.21 -15.33 -4.34
C LEU A 97 5.71 -15.18 -4.01
N ARG A 98 5.40 -15.07 -2.71
CA ARG A 98 4.04 -14.76 -2.24
C ARG A 98 3.55 -13.39 -2.73
N MET A 99 4.39 -12.36 -2.68
CA MET A 99 4.08 -11.02 -3.19
C MET A 99 3.91 -11.01 -4.71
N PHE A 100 4.79 -11.66 -5.48
CA PHE A 100 4.66 -11.82 -6.92
C PHE A 100 3.33 -12.50 -7.30
N THR A 101 2.98 -13.59 -6.61
CA THR A 101 1.70 -14.28 -6.85
C THR A 101 0.51 -13.38 -6.55
N THR A 102 0.59 -12.61 -5.46
CA THR A 102 -0.47 -11.67 -5.07
C THR A 102 -0.66 -10.60 -6.15
N LEU A 103 0.42 -10.00 -6.64
CA LEU A 103 0.34 -8.97 -7.66
C LEU A 103 0.07 -9.50 -9.07
N LEU A 104 0.39 -10.77 -9.34
CA LEU A 104 -0.08 -11.46 -10.55
C LEU A 104 -1.60 -11.61 -10.55
N VAL A 105 -2.18 -12.02 -9.41
CA VAL A 105 -3.65 -12.08 -9.26
C VAL A 105 -4.26 -10.68 -9.34
N SER A 106 -3.60 -9.66 -8.78
CA SER A 106 -4.02 -8.26 -8.94
C SER A 106 -4.04 -7.84 -10.41
N ALA A 107 -3.00 -8.16 -11.18
CA ALA A 107 -2.94 -7.86 -12.61
C ALA A 107 -4.10 -8.51 -13.36
N PHE A 108 -4.33 -9.80 -13.10
CA PHE A 108 -5.44 -10.54 -13.71
C PHE A 108 -6.81 -9.97 -13.34
N TRP A 109 -7.00 -9.53 -12.09
CA TRP A 109 -8.23 -8.86 -11.63
C TRP A 109 -8.50 -7.55 -12.40
N HIS A 110 -7.45 -6.80 -12.75
CA HIS A 110 -7.58 -5.62 -13.60
C HIS A 110 -7.90 -5.98 -15.07
N GLY A 111 -7.41 -7.12 -15.56
CA GLY A 111 -7.76 -7.68 -16.87
C GLY A 111 -6.60 -8.42 -17.54
N VAL A 112 -6.84 -8.91 -18.76
CA VAL A 112 -5.85 -9.68 -19.54
C VAL A 112 -4.91 -8.81 -20.39
N ALA A 113 -5.05 -7.48 -20.31
CA ALA A 113 -4.23 -6.56 -21.09
C ALA A 113 -2.76 -6.59 -20.63
N PRO A 114 -1.76 -6.67 -21.53
CA PRO A 114 -0.34 -6.78 -21.17
C PRO A 114 0.16 -5.68 -20.23
N GLY A 115 -0.36 -4.46 -20.36
CA GLY A 115 -0.01 -3.31 -19.55
C GLY A 115 -0.20 -3.53 -18.04
N TYR A 116 -1.24 -4.26 -17.64
CA TYR A 116 -1.45 -4.60 -16.22
C TYR A 116 -0.32 -5.48 -15.70
N TYR A 117 0.06 -6.52 -16.43
CA TYR A 117 1.15 -7.41 -16.04
C TYR A 117 2.49 -6.68 -15.99
N LEU A 118 2.76 -5.81 -16.97
CA LEU A 118 3.95 -4.97 -17.00
C LEU A 118 4.06 -4.08 -15.76
N THR A 119 2.96 -3.45 -15.32
CA THR A 119 2.98 -2.62 -14.11
C THR A 119 3.07 -3.46 -12.83
N PHE A 120 2.14 -4.39 -12.63
CA PHE A 120 2.01 -5.10 -11.35
C PHE A 120 3.16 -6.08 -11.07
N LEU A 121 3.78 -6.68 -12.09
CA LEU A 121 4.91 -7.59 -11.88
C LEU A 121 6.24 -6.85 -11.66
N CYS A 122 6.31 -5.55 -12.00
CA CYS A 122 7.45 -4.71 -11.65
C CYS A 122 7.38 -4.18 -10.21
N VAL A 123 6.18 -4.02 -9.63
CA VAL A 123 6.02 -3.53 -8.25
C VAL A 123 6.76 -4.38 -7.19
N PRO A 124 6.70 -5.73 -7.18
CA PRO A 124 7.49 -6.54 -6.25
C PRO A 124 8.99 -6.29 -6.37
N LEU A 125 9.51 -6.05 -7.58
CA LEU A 125 10.92 -5.72 -7.79
C LEU A 125 11.26 -4.38 -7.17
N THR A 126 10.40 -3.37 -7.30
CA THR A 126 10.57 -2.06 -6.66
C THR A 126 10.60 -2.19 -5.14
N VAL A 127 9.64 -2.93 -4.54
CA VAL A 127 9.62 -3.20 -3.09
C VAL A 127 10.88 -3.94 -2.65
N MET A 128 11.36 -4.91 -3.42
CA MET A 128 12.60 -5.63 -3.13
C MET A 128 13.82 -4.71 -3.17
N ALA A 129 13.90 -3.81 -4.15
CA ALA A 129 14.99 -2.84 -4.28
C ALA A 129 14.99 -1.88 -3.07
N GLU A 130 13.83 -1.31 -2.75
CA GLU A 130 13.64 -0.40 -1.62
C GLU A 130 14.06 -1.05 -0.28
N VAL A 131 13.53 -2.23 0.04
CA VAL A 131 13.83 -2.92 1.30
C VAL A 131 15.30 -3.33 1.40
N ARG A 132 15.95 -3.69 0.29
CA ARG A 132 17.37 -4.04 0.28
C ARG A 132 18.26 -2.81 0.47
N MET A 133 17.97 -1.72 -0.24
CA MET A 133 18.66 -0.45 -0.09
C MET A 133 18.54 0.08 1.34
N GLU A 134 17.33 0.04 1.90
CA GLU A 134 17.06 0.49 3.26
C GLU A 134 17.91 -0.28 4.28
N LYS A 135 17.91 -1.62 4.19
CA LYS A 135 18.69 -2.48 5.08
C LYS A 135 20.19 -2.31 4.91
N ALA A 136 20.67 -1.98 3.71
CA ALA A 136 22.09 -1.80 3.45
C ALA A 136 22.59 -0.43 3.92
N ILE A 137 21.78 0.62 3.78
CA ILE A 137 22.22 2.01 4.01
C ILE A 137 21.85 2.50 5.41
N LYS A 138 20.59 2.34 5.86
CA LYS A 138 20.12 2.95 7.12
C LYS A 138 20.97 2.59 8.35
N PRO A 139 21.54 1.38 8.51
CA PRO A 139 22.40 1.06 9.67
C PRO A 139 23.67 1.91 9.80
N TYR A 140 24.06 2.62 8.75
CA TYR A 140 25.23 3.51 8.71
C TYR A 140 24.87 5.00 8.83
N LEU A 141 23.58 5.34 8.79
CA LEU A 141 23.13 6.72 8.80
C LEU A 141 22.84 7.20 10.23
N SER A 142 23.11 8.48 10.49
CA SER A 142 22.60 9.17 11.67
C SER A 142 21.09 9.47 11.52
N PRO A 143 20.35 9.79 12.59
CA PRO A 143 18.93 10.12 12.48
C PRO A 143 18.62 11.24 11.46
N LYS A 144 19.47 12.28 11.41
CA LYS A 144 19.34 13.36 10.43
C LYS A 144 19.51 12.86 8.99
N LEU A 145 20.46 11.95 8.75
CA LEU A 145 20.68 11.36 7.43
C LEU A 145 19.57 10.36 7.07
N CYS A 146 18.99 9.64 8.03
CA CYS A 146 17.80 8.81 7.79
C CYS A 146 16.61 9.64 7.29
N TYR A 147 16.39 10.84 7.84
CA TYR A 147 15.35 11.75 7.35
C TYR A 147 15.56 12.13 5.87
N PHE A 148 16.78 12.50 5.48
CA PHE A 148 17.09 12.79 4.08
C PHE A 148 17.00 11.55 3.19
N TYR A 149 17.39 10.39 3.70
CA TYR A 149 17.21 9.12 3.00
C TYR A 149 15.73 8.84 2.74
N ASP A 150 14.83 9.09 3.69
CA ASP A 150 13.40 8.84 3.52
C ASP A 150 12.81 9.75 2.43
N TRP A 151 13.24 11.02 2.33
CA TRP A 151 12.88 11.91 1.22
C TRP A 151 13.42 11.42 -0.14
N PHE A 152 14.65 10.91 -0.16
CA PHE A 152 15.23 10.32 -1.36
C PHE A 152 14.48 9.05 -1.77
N SER A 153 14.16 8.18 -0.82
CA SER A 153 13.35 6.97 -1.01
C SER A 153 11.99 7.31 -1.58
N TRP A 154 11.30 8.29 -0.99
CA TRP A 154 10.04 8.84 -1.49
C TRP A 154 10.14 9.30 -2.95
N PHE A 155 11.15 10.12 -3.28
CA PHE A 155 11.34 10.62 -4.64
C PHE A 155 11.49 9.48 -5.66
N PHE A 156 12.38 8.52 -5.41
CA PHE A 156 12.62 7.42 -6.35
C PHE A 156 11.45 6.45 -6.44
N HIS A 157 10.80 6.17 -5.31
CA HIS A 157 9.57 5.37 -5.27
C HIS A 157 8.46 6.02 -6.12
N TYR A 158 8.20 7.31 -5.93
CA TYR A 158 7.14 8.01 -6.66
C TYR A 158 7.44 8.10 -8.16
N ARG A 159 8.69 8.37 -8.55
CA ARG A 159 9.13 8.30 -9.96
C ARG A 159 8.97 6.89 -10.54
N SER A 160 9.20 5.86 -9.74
CA SER A 160 8.99 4.46 -10.16
C SER A 160 7.52 4.16 -10.37
N MET A 161 6.63 4.65 -9.50
CA MET A 161 5.17 4.54 -9.65
C MET A 161 4.67 5.16 -10.95
N GLU A 162 5.07 6.41 -11.25
CA GLU A 162 4.69 7.08 -12.49
C GLU A 162 5.22 6.36 -13.73
N TYR A 163 6.51 6.00 -13.72
CA TYR A 163 7.17 5.35 -14.85
C TYR A 163 6.57 3.97 -15.16
N LEU A 164 6.33 3.15 -14.14
CA LEU A 164 5.73 1.82 -14.30
C LEU A 164 4.21 1.91 -14.51
N GLY A 165 3.56 2.92 -13.94
CA GLY A 165 2.13 3.23 -14.09
C GLY A 165 1.74 3.57 -15.53
N CYS A 166 2.69 4.02 -16.36
CA CYS A 166 2.49 4.16 -17.80
C CYS A 166 1.95 2.86 -18.45
N GLY A 167 2.40 1.70 -17.98
CA GLY A 167 1.90 0.40 -18.45
C GLY A 167 0.40 0.21 -18.19
N PHE A 168 -0.04 0.58 -16.98
CA PHE A 168 -1.43 0.52 -16.55
C PHE A 168 -2.33 1.47 -17.36
N MET A 169 -1.81 2.63 -17.77
CA MET A 169 -2.56 3.61 -18.56
C MET A 169 -2.66 3.23 -20.04
N LEU A 170 -1.59 2.67 -20.62
CA LEU A 170 -1.53 2.37 -22.06
C LEU A 170 -2.12 1.02 -22.45
N LEU A 171 -2.15 0.05 -21.53
CA LEU A 171 -2.73 -1.30 -21.65
C LEU A 171 -2.10 -2.23 -22.71
N GLN A 172 -1.78 -1.72 -23.90
CA GLN A 172 -1.20 -2.48 -25.00
C GLN A 172 0.32 -2.53 -24.93
N LEU A 173 0.90 -3.70 -25.21
CA LEU A 173 2.35 -3.93 -25.13
C LEU A 173 3.18 -2.96 -25.98
N ALA A 174 2.81 -2.76 -27.24
CA ALA A 174 3.59 -1.93 -28.16
C ALA A 174 3.65 -0.44 -27.74
N PRO A 175 2.54 0.24 -27.38
CA PRO A 175 2.57 1.56 -26.77
C PRO A 175 3.41 1.64 -25.50
N CYS A 176 3.29 0.67 -24.57
CA CYS A 176 4.09 0.64 -23.34
C CYS A 176 5.59 0.61 -23.66
N LEU A 177 6.02 -0.28 -24.55
CA LEU A 177 7.42 -0.39 -24.96
C LEU A 177 7.90 0.86 -25.70
N LYS A 178 7.05 1.49 -26.52
CA LYS A 178 7.39 2.75 -27.20
C LYS A 178 7.62 3.88 -26.20
N ALA A 179 6.76 4.02 -25.18
CA ALA A 179 6.89 5.02 -24.14
C ALA A 179 8.15 4.81 -23.28
N TRP A 180 8.43 3.57 -22.87
CA TRP A 180 9.65 3.26 -22.14
C TRP A 180 10.91 3.41 -22.97
N LYS A 181 10.86 3.09 -24.27
CA LYS A 181 11.96 3.30 -25.21
C LYS A 181 12.25 4.79 -25.40
N SER A 182 11.24 5.67 -25.47
CA SER A 182 11.48 7.12 -25.57
C SER A 182 12.12 7.71 -24.31
N MET A 183 12.00 7.03 -23.17
CA MET A 183 12.71 7.35 -21.93
C MET A 183 14.00 6.52 -21.74
N TYR A 184 14.48 5.86 -22.80
CA TYR A 184 15.70 5.02 -22.79
C TYR A 184 15.71 3.94 -21.71
N PHE A 185 14.54 3.43 -21.31
CA PHE A 185 14.38 2.45 -20.23
C PHE A 185 14.98 2.87 -18.88
N ILE A 186 15.15 4.18 -18.62
CA ILE A 186 15.85 4.69 -17.44
C ILE A 186 15.31 4.13 -16.11
N GLY A 187 13.99 4.02 -15.95
CA GLY A 187 13.38 3.48 -14.73
C GLY A 187 13.75 2.01 -14.47
N HIS A 188 13.85 1.20 -15.52
CA HIS A 188 14.31 -0.19 -15.40
C HIS A 188 15.78 -0.28 -15.01
N PHE A 189 16.64 0.56 -15.60
CA PHE A 189 18.06 0.61 -15.24
C PHE A 189 18.27 1.05 -13.79
N VAL A 190 17.56 2.08 -13.33
CA VAL A 190 17.58 2.54 -11.93
C VAL A 190 17.11 1.43 -10.98
N LEU A 191 16.02 0.74 -11.33
CA LEU A 191 15.51 -0.39 -10.54
C LEU A 191 16.55 -1.51 -10.40
N VAL A 192 17.18 -1.92 -11.52
CA VAL A 192 18.24 -2.94 -11.49
C VAL A 192 19.43 -2.46 -10.66
N ALA A 193 19.84 -1.19 -10.81
CA ALA A 193 20.91 -0.63 -10.00
C ALA A 193 20.60 -0.70 -8.50
N PHE A 194 19.39 -0.34 -8.07
CA PHE A 194 18.99 -0.39 -6.65
C PHE A 194 18.88 -1.82 -6.11
N ILE A 195 18.62 -2.81 -6.97
CA ILE A 195 18.69 -4.22 -6.58
C ILE A 195 20.14 -4.68 -6.38
N LEU A 196 21.08 -4.14 -7.16
CA LEU A 196 22.48 -4.58 -7.21
C LEU A 196 23.41 -3.84 -6.24
N ILE A 197 23.23 -2.54 -6.03
CA ILE A 197 24.07 -1.71 -5.13
C ILE A 197 24.20 -2.30 -3.71
N PRO A 198 23.13 -2.84 -3.07
CA PRO A 198 23.24 -3.44 -1.74
C PRO A 198 24.25 -4.59 -1.62
N PHE A 199 24.60 -5.27 -2.72
CA PHE A 199 25.63 -6.31 -2.71
C PHE A 199 27.06 -5.78 -2.61
N LEU A 200 27.27 -4.49 -2.93
CA LEU A 200 28.56 -3.82 -2.83
C LEU A 200 28.78 -3.18 -1.46
N ILE A 201 27.71 -3.01 -0.68
CA ILE A 201 27.76 -2.39 0.65
C ILE A 201 28.13 -3.49 1.67
N PRO A 202 29.22 -3.33 2.45
CA PRO A 202 29.57 -4.29 3.50
C PRO A 202 28.43 -4.46 4.49
N LYS A 203 28.24 -5.67 5.04
CA LYS A 203 27.23 -5.90 6.08
C LYS A 203 27.76 -5.45 7.44
N LYS A 204 26.96 -4.67 8.18
CA LYS A 204 27.26 -4.32 9.58
C LYS A 204 26.98 -5.55 10.47
N HIS A 205 28.02 -6.08 11.13
CA HIS A 205 27.98 -7.33 11.90
C HIS A 205 26.98 -7.39 13.08
N GLY A 206 26.23 -6.31 13.37
CA GLY A 206 25.23 -6.25 14.44
C GLY A 206 23.79 -6.60 14.04
N SER A 207 23.46 -6.62 12.74
CA SER A 207 22.07 -6.78 12.27
C SER A 207 21.53 -8.21 12.37
N ASP A 208 22.38 -9.24 12.22
CA ASP A 208 21.90 -10.62 12.08
C ASP A 208 21.34 -11.19 13.41
N LYS A 209 21.90 -10.78 14.55
CA LYS A 209 21.43 -11.20 15.88
C LYS A 209 20.04 -10.64 16.22
N GLU A 210 19.72 -9.44 15.76
CA GLU A 210 18.45 -8.78 16.04
C GLU A 210 17.33 -9.29 15.11
N SER A 211 17.66 -9.62 13.85
CA SER A 211 16.73 -10.30 12.95
C SER A 211 16.42 -11.74 13.36
N GLN A 212 17.38 -12.49 13.92
CA GLN A 212 17.11 -13.83 14.46
C GLN A 212 16.23 -13.79 15.71
N LYS A 213 16.38 -12.77 16.57
CA LYS A 213 15.56 -12.59 17.78
C LYS A 213 14.12 -12.15 17.50
N LYS A 214 13.85 -11.54 16.33
CA LYS A 214 12.48 -11.21 15.87
C LYS A 214 11.80 -12.35 15.08
N LEU A 215 12.52 -13.44 14.82
CA LEU A 215 12.04 -14.63 14.11
C LEU A 215 11.86 -15.85 15.04
N SER A 216 12.12 -15.70 16.34
CA SER A 216 11.81 -16.68 17.40
C SER A 216 10.55 -16.27 18.15
#